data_AF-A0AA45MRI3-F1
#
_entry.id   AF-A0AA45MRI3-F1
#
_cell.length_a   1.000
_cell.length_b   1.000
_cell.length_c   1.000
_cell.angle_alpha   90.00
_cell.angle_beta   90.00
_cell.angle_gamma   90.00
#
_symmetry.space_group_name_H-M   'P 1'
#
loop_
_entity.id
_entity.type
_entity.pdbx_description
1 polymer ?
#
loop_
_entity_poly.entity_id
_entity_poly.type
_entity_poly.pdbx_seq_one_letter_code
_entity_poly.pdbx_strand_id
1 'polypeptide(L)'
;MASTLSQSFKPLHFAAALLACSVALQASAAHSYTDKLVAGETLQANEFLKPTDNNLVNLIMQGDGNLVLYRMSDSVPLWHTNSWGHPGAVTVMQGDGNLVVYGPNGTDVLFHTNTWNNPGSYLQLLSSGNLVVKSASNTVLWASNTSVQPPPIYSTPSYQPTFWNDGTTIQRNNNCYNYANNKRTDTFAQPGRAHGVSGYAMTGPAVYNAAVADGLVPTTATGTSPEGKTKIALVVAPGVDYHWYRQDADGRWTHKPGQTRATNVDNSGVTISNPETANRGMYTLFVGYFFTPSDAVQGQGKADIR
;
A
#
# COMPACT_ATOMS: atom_id res chain seq x y z
N MET A 1 60.18 64.01 44.82
CA MET A 1 61.01 62.85 45.19
C MET A 1 60.40 61.63 44.54
N ALA A 2 61.04 61.13 43.50
CA ALA A 2 60.65 59.92 42.80
C ALA A 2 61.23 58.70 43.52
N SER A 3 60.45 57.63 43.60
CA SER A 3 60.91 56.28 43.96
C SER A 3 60.80 55.41 42.73
N THR A 4 61.94 54.87 42.31
CA THR A 4 62.14 53.83 41.31
C THR A 4 61.81 52.45 41.91
N LEU A 5 61.35 51.51 41.08
CA LEU A 5 61.84 50.12 41.12
C LEU A 5 61.50 49.32 39.84
N SER A 6 62.58 48.71 39.35
CA SER A 6 62.78 47.68 38.33
C SER A 6 61.79 46.49 38.34
N GLN A 7 61.51 45.92 37.16
CA GLN A 7 61.63 44.46 36.93
C GLN A 7 61.63 44.08 35.42
N SER A 8 62.44 43.08 35.08
CA SER A 8 62.70 42.53 33.74
C SER A 8 61.63 41.56 33.23
N PHE A 9 61.41 41.53 31.90
CA PHE A 9 60.64 40.48 31.22
C PHE A 9 61.43 39.86 30.05
N LYS A 10 61.34 38.52 29.96
CA LYS A 10 61.88 37.59 28.94
C LYS A 10 61.15 37.75 27.60
N PRO A 11 61.74 37.33 26.45
CA PRO A 11 61.09 37.45 25.16
C PRO A 11 60.07 36.33 24.95
N LEU A 12 58.89 36.67 24.40
CA LEU A 12 57.92 35.69 23.92
C LEU A 12 57.92 35.68 22.40
N HIS A 13 58.01 34.47 21.84
CA HIS A 13 58.05 34.16 20.42
C HIS A 13 56.73 34.57 19.72
N PHE A 14 56.85 35.24 18.57
CA PHE A 14 55.72 35.44 17.65
C PHE A 14 55.36 34.11 16.98
N ALA A 15 54.19 33.56 17.31
CA ALA A 15 53.54 32.53 16.50
C ALA A 15 52.50 33.22 15.61
N ALA A 16 52.69 33.14 14.29
CA ALA A 16 51.73 33.59 13.30
C ALA A 16 50.52 32.64 13.31
N ALA A 17 49.35 33.15 13.73
CA ALA A 17 48.09 32.43 13.57
C ALA A 17 47.61 32.58 12.11
N LEU A 18 47.70 31.51 11.32
CA LEU A 18 46.97 31.41 10.07
C LEU A 18 45.47 31.40 10.37
N LEU A 19 44.76 32.41 9.89
CA LEU A 19 43.30 32.43 9.88
C LEU A 19 42.82 31.51 8.74
N ALA A 20 42.60 30.23 9.04
CA ALA A 20 41.92 29.33 8.13
C ALA A 20 40.44 29.73 8.06
N CYS A 21 40.02 30.31 6.94
CA CYS A 21 38.61 30.49 6.60
C CYS A 21 38.01 29.11 6.35
N SER A 22 37.38 28.53 7.36
CA SER A 22 36.63 27.29 7.22
C SER A 22 35.34 27.57 6.46
N VAL A 23 35.31 27.23 5.17
CA VAL A 23 34.05 27.09 4.44
C VAL A 23 33.36 25.86 4.98
N ALA A 24 32.42 26.05 5.91
CA ALA A 24 31.55 24.97 6.34
C ALA A 24 30.62 24.63 5.16
N LEU A 25 30.88 23.49 4.50
CA LEU A 25 29.85 22.81 3.72
C LEU A 25 28.72 22.46 4.68
N GLN A 26 27.66 23.26 4.72
CA GLN A 26 26.40 22.79 5.29
C GLN A 26 25.83 21.79 4.30
N ALA A 27 25.95 20.50 4.62
CA ALA A 27 25.02 19.50 4.10
C ALA A 27 23.61 19.96 4.53
N SER A 28 22.77 20.35 3.57
CA SER A 28 21.39 20.70 3.89
C SER A 28 20.74 19.47 4.52
N ALA A 29 20.24 19.61 5.75
CA ALA A 29 19.29 18.65 6.27
C ALA A 29 18.15 18.55 5.25
N ALA A 30 17.86 17.34 4.76
CA ALA A 30 16.77 17.11 3.82
C ALA A 30 15.52 17.78 4.39
N HIS A 31 15.02 18.83 3.71
CA HIS A 31 13.82 19.49 4.15
C HIS A 31 12.69 18.50 3.85
N SER A 32 12.23 17.79 4.88
CA SER A 32 11.11 16.86 4.74
C SER A 32 9.84 17.70 4.63
N TYR A 33 9.56 18.14 3.41
CA TYR A 33 8.24 18.62 3.06
C TYR A 33 7.22 17.53 3.41
N THR A 34 6.03 17.96 3.84
CA THR A 34 4.92 17.03 4.07
C THR A 34 4.24 16.75 2.73
N ASP A 35 3.08 17.35 2.52
CA ASP A 35 2.26 17.20 1.32
C ASP A 35 2.28 18.44 0.42
N LYS A 36 3.03 19.50 0.76
CA LYS A 36 2.98 20.80 0.06
C LYS A 36 4.35 21.39 -0.25
N LEU A 37 4.38 22.18 -1.31
CA LEU A 37 5.44 23.14 -1.65
C LEU A 37 4.77 24.52 -1.81
N VAL A 38 5.04 25.45 -0.90
CA VAL A 38 4.41 26.79 -0.92
C VAL A 38 5.21 27.79 -1.74
N ALA A 39 4.60 28.93 -2.08
CA ALA A 39 5.24 29.98 -2.87
C ALA A 39 6.62 30.39 -2.31
N GLY A 40 7.64 30.38 -3.16
CA GLY A 40 9.04 30.65 -2.84
C GLY A 40 9.86 29.41 -2.49
N GLU A 41 9.24 28.26 -2.24
CA GLU A 41 9.96 27.02 -1.89
C GLU A 41 10.46 26.27 -3.13
N THR A 42 11.54 25.53 -2.92
CA THR A 42 12.23 24.74 -3.94
C THR A 42 12.41 23.31 -3.46
N LEU A 43 11.83 22.36 -4.19
CA LEU A 43 12.10 20.93 -4.04
C LEU A 43 13.39 20.59 -4.77
N GLN A 44 14.45 20.30 -4.01
CA GLN A 44 15.78 19.99 -4.53
C GLN A 44 15.84 18.57 -5.10
N ALA A 45 16.89 18.28 -5.86
CA ALA A 45 17.15 16.92 -6.34
C ALA A 45 17.22 15.91 -5.17
N ASN A 46 16.50 14.81 -5.35
CA ASN A 46 16.23 13.72 -4.42
C ASN A 46 15.32 14.06 -3.21
N GLU A 47 14.79 15.28 -3.12
CA GLU A 47 13.73 15.60 -2.16
C GLU A 47 12.35 15.20 -2.71
N PHE A 48 11.40 14.97 -1.80
CA PHE A 48 10.09 14.44 -2.13
C PHE A 48 8.96 15.00 -1.28
N LEU A 49 7.73 14.95 -1.81
CA LEU A 49 6.47 15.18 -1.09
C LEU A 49 5.70 13.87 -0.94
N LYS A 50 5.00 13.70 0.18
CA LYS A 50 4.08 12.58 0.42
C LYS A 50 2.77 13.06 1.06
N PRO A 51 1.63 12.35 0.84
CA PRO A 51 0.40 12.66 1.57
C PRO A 51 0.61 12.58 3.10
N THR A 52 -0.14 13.39 3.85
CA THR A 52 -0.03 13.45 5.32
C THR A 52 -0.74 12.31 6.04
N ASP A 53 -1.74 11.69 5.40
CA ASP A 53 -2.63 10.70 6.02
C ASP A 53 -2.46 9.27 5.48
N ASN A 54 -1.60 9.07 4.48
CA ASN A 54 -1.34 7.77 3.88
C ASN A 54 0.02 7.72 3.15
N ASN A 55 0.38 6.54 2.63
CA ASN A 55 1.62 6.31 1.88
C ASN A 55 1.33 5.78 0.47
N LEU A 56 0.26 6.26 -0.18
CA LEU A 56 -0.19 5.73 -1.48
C LEU A 56 0.72 6.12 -2.64
N VAL A 57 1.26 7.33 -2.58
CA VAL A 57 2.06 7.93 -3.64
C VAL A 57 3.20 8.74 -3.08
N ASN A 58 4.19 9.03 -3.93
CA ASN A 58 5.32 9.88 -3.61
C ASN A 58 5.70 10.74 -4.83
N LEU A 59 5.81 12.05 -4.67
CA LEU A 59 6.34 12.96 -5.69
C LEU A 59 7.81 13.22 -5.38
N ILE A 60 8.72 12.88 -6.29
CA ILE A 60 10.16 13.06 -6.10
C ILE A 60 10.75 13.88 -7.24
N MET A 61 11.57 14.88 -6.91
CA MET A 61 12.46 15.50 -7.89
C MET A 61 13.68 14.60 -8.03
N GLN A 62 13.74 13.75 -9.04
CA GLN A 62 14.79 12.74 -9.17
C GLN A 62 16.16 13.38 -9.49
N GLY A 63 17.24 12.70 -9.10
CA GLY A 63 18.61 13.15 -9.35
C GLY A 63 19.01 13.25 -10.83
N ASP A 64 18.26 12.61 -11.74
CA ASP A 64 18.42 12.73 -13.19
C ASP A 64 17.74 13.98 -13.79
N GLY A 65 17.05 14.76 -12.96
CA GLY A 65 16.35 15.98 -13.34
C GLY A 65 14.87 15.81 -13.67
N ASN A 66 14.28 14.63 -13.47
CA ASN A 66 12.85 14.41 -13.72
C ASN A 66 12.01 14.57 -12.44
N LEU A 67 10.94 15.36 -12.48
CA LEU A 67 9.96 15.39 -11.40
C LEU A 67 8.93 14.29 -11.66
N VAL A 68 8.81 13.31 -10.77
CA VAL A 68 7.99 12.10 -10.99
C VAL A 68 7.11 11.79 -9.80
N LEU A 69 5.84 11.52 -10.08
CA LEU A 69 4.87 11.00 -9.13
C LEU A 69 4.76 9.48 -9.28
N TYR A 70 5.06 8.73 -8.22
CA TYR A 70 4.98 7.27 -8.19
C TYR A 70 3.82 6.78 -7.33
N ARG A 71 3.23 5.65 -7.73
CA ARG A 71 2.42 4.81 -6.84
C ARG A 71 3.34 3.91 -6.02
N MET A 72 3.17 3.92 -4.70
CA MET A 72 4.10 3.23 -3.79
C MET A 72 3.88 1.72 -3.70
N SER A 73 2.71 1.21 -4.09
CA SER A 73 2.41 -0.23 -4.02
C SER A 73 3.24 -1.07 -5.00
N ASP A 74 3.62 -0.49 -6.14
CA ASP A 74 4.26 -1.19 -7.27
C ASP A 74 5.33 -0.36 -7.99
N SER A 75 5.65 0.83 -7.48
CA SER A 75 6.63 1.77 -8.05
C SER A 75 6.34 2.18 -9.50
N VAL A 76 5.08 2.14 -9.92
CA VAL A 76 4.67 2.60 -11.26
C VAL A 76 4.61 4.14 -11.30
N PRO A 77 5.24 4.80 -12.30
CA PRO A 77 5.11 6.25 -12.47
C PRO A 77 3.68 6.58 -12.94
N LEU A 78 3.00 7.45 -12.22
CA LEU A 78 1.65 7.93 -12.53
C LEU A 78 1.67 9.19 -13.40
N TRP A 79 2.67 10.04 -13.19
CA TRP A 79 2.86 11.29 -13.93
C TRP A 79 4.32 11.75 -13.82
N HIS A 80 4.83 12.47 -14.82
CA HIS A 80 6.16 13.08 -14.79
C HIS A 80 6.27 14.27 -15.74
N THR A 81 7.30 15.10 -15.53
CA THR A 81 7.57 16.29 -16.34
C THR A 81 8.26 16.02 -17.67
N ASN A 82 8.81 14.81 -17.87
CA ASN A 82 9.68 14.47 -19.00
C ASN A 82 10.99 15.29 -19.06
N SER A 83 11.52 15.67 -17.90
CA SER A 83 12.72 16.51 -17.79
C SER A 83 13.99 15.73 -17.44
N TRP A 84 13.99 14.40 -17.59
CA TRP A 84 15.18 13.56 -17.36
C TRP A 84 16.36 13.99 -18.23
N GLY A 85 17.58 13.67 -17.79
CA GLY A 85 18.83 14.05 -18.48
C GLY A 85 19.37 15.44 -18.09
N HIS A 86 18.78 16.06 -17.07
CA HIS A 86 19.16 17.38 -16.56
C HIS A 86 19.52 17.29 -15.07
N PRO A 87 20.59 16.55 -14.71
CA PRO A 87 20.97 16.37 -13.31
C PRO A 87 21.24 17.72 -12.64
N GLY A 88 20.71 17.89 -11.42
CA GLY A 88 20.74 19.16 -10.71
C GLY A 88 19.58 20.11 -11.02
N ALA A 89 18.62 19.70 -11.86
CA ALA A 89 17.35 20.40 -11.98
C ALA A 89 16.59 20.44 -10.64
N VAL A 90 15.75 21.46 -10.48
CA VAL A 90 14.96 21.70 -9.26
C VAL A 90 13.52 22.07 -9.60
N THR A 91 12.58 21.79 -8.70
CA THR A 91 11.19 22.24 -8.84
C THR A 91 10.93 23.42 -7.91
N VAL A 92 10.40 24.53 -8.44
CA VAL A 92 10.14 25.75 -7.69
C VAL A 92 8.65 26.09 -7.77
N MET A 93 8.02 26.31 -6.62
CA MET A 93 6.70 26.96 -6.58
C MET A 93 6.93 28.47 -6.55
N GLN A 94 6.78 29.13 -7.69
CA GLN A 94 7.14 30.55 -7.83
C GLN A 94 6.17 31.48 -7.10
N GLY A 95 6.65 32.67 -6.75
CA GLY A 95 5.85 33.70 -6.06
C GLY A 95 4.67 34.26 -6.88
N ASP A 96 4.76 34.16 -8.21
CA ASP A 96 3.68 34.55 -9.13
C ASP A 96 2.56 33.49 -9.25
N GLY A 97 2.74 32.33 -8.60
CA GLY A 97 1.80 31.22 -8.57
C GLY A 97 2.08 30.09 -9.55
N ASN A 98 3.15 30.16 -10.35
CA ASN A 98 3.49 29.09 -11.29
C ASN A 98 4.39 28.02 -10.65
N LEU A 99 4.07 26.74 -10.84
CA LEU A 99 5.01 25.66 -10.57
C LEU A 99 5.91 25.44 -11.79
N VAL A 100 7.24 25.47 -11.60
CA VAL A 100 8.23 25.37 -12.68
C VAL A 100 9.34 24.39 -12.31
N VAL A 101 9.76 23.56 -13.27
CA VAL A 101 11.02 22.81 -13.17
C VAL A 101 12.10 23.57 -13.94
N TYR A 102 13.16 23.94 -13.24
CA TYR A 102 14.32 24.59 -13.82
C TYR A 102 15.47 23.61 -14.00
N GLY A 103 16.16 23.70 -15.12
CA GLY A 103 17.43 23.01 -15.36
C GLY A 103 18.54 23.50 -14.41
N PRO A 104 19.71 22.84 -14.43
CA PRO A 104 20.78 23.09 -13.45
C PRO A 104 21.38 24.50 -13.49
N ASN A 105 21.21 25.25 -14.58
CA ASN A 105 21.65 26.65 -14.70
C ASN A 105 20.68 27.65 -14.05
N GLY A 106 19.50 27.20 -13.60
CA GLY A 106 18.47 28.03 -12.98
C GLY A 106 17.69 28.94 -13.94
N THR A 107 17.97 28.90 -15.24
CA THR A 107 17.31 29.72 -16.27
C THR A 107 16.54 28.90 -17.30
N ASP A 108 16.95 27.65 -17.54
CA ASP A 108 16.28 26.77 -18.49
C ASP A 108 14.98 26.25 -17.88
N VAL A 109 13.85 26.59 -18.50
CA VAL A 109 12.54 26.08 -18.07
C VAL A 109 12.30 24.74 -18.76
N LEU A 110 12.24 23.66 -17.99
CA LEU A 110 12.00 22.30 -18.49
C LEU A 110 10.53 21.90 -18.44
N PHE A 111 9.76 22.47 -17.51
CA PHE A 111 8.32 22.27 -17.36
C PHE A 111 7.69 23.44 -16.62
N HIS A 112 6.41 23.74 -16.89
CA HIS A 112 5.60 24.64 -16.08
C HIS A 112 4.11 24.29 -16.14
N THR A 113 3.35 24.68 -15.10
CA THR A 113 1.91 24.37 -15.01
C THR A 113 0.99 25.39 -15.70
N ASN A 114 1.54 26.53 -16.15
CA ASN A 114 0.77 27.65 -16.71
C ASN A 114 -0.19 28.31 -15.71
N THR A 115 0.21 28.40 -14.44
CA THR A 115 -0.63 28.93 -13.34
C THR A 115 -0.17 30.30 -12.82
N TRP A 116 0.72 30.98 -13.55
CA TRP A 116 1.19 32.34 -13.24
C TRP A 116 0.03 33.35 -13.09
N ASN A 117 0.32 34.53 -12.51
CA ASN A 117 -0.64 35.56 -12.10
C ASN A 117 -1.63 35.12 -11.00
N ASN A 118 -1.27 34.11 -10.21
CA ASN A 118 -2.03 33.66 -9.05
C ASN A 118 -1.13 33.65 -7.80
N PRO A 119 -0.69 34.81 -7.31
CA PRO A 119 0.26 34.90 -6.20
C PRO A 119 -0.27 34.21 -4.94
N GLY A 120 0.62 33.57 -4.19
CA GLY A 120 0.28 32.76 -3.02
C GLY A 120 -0.30 31.38 -3.36
N SER A 121 -0.27 30.96 -4.62
CA SER A 121 -0.56 29.57 -4.98
C SER A 121 0.49 28.62 -4.40
N TYR A 122 0.11 27.35 -4.25
CA TYR A 122 0.97 26.30 -3.71
C TYR A 122 0.70 24.95 -4.40
N LEU A 123 1.72 24.10 -4.46
CA LEU A 123 1.59 22.71 -4.86
C LEU A 123 1.12 21.88 -3.66
N GLN A 124 0.21 20.93 -3.88
CA GLN A 124 -0.20 19.96 -2.88
C GLN A 124 -0.36 18.57 -3.48
N LEU A 125 0.19 17.57 -2.81
CA LEU A 125 -0.03 16.15 -3.07
C LEU A 125 -1.17 15.64 -2.17
N LEU A 126 -2.34 15.42 -2.76
CA LEU A 126 -3.53 15.01 -2.01
C LEU A 126 -3.46 13.53 -1.60
N SER A 127 -4.20 13.18 -0.56
CA SER A 127 -4.43 11.82 -0.07
C SER A 127 -4.96 10.86 -1.14
N SER A 128 -5.69 11.38 -2.13
CA SER A 128 -6.16 10.60 -3.28
C SER A 128 -5.05 10.25 -4.27
N GLY A 129 -3.84 10.77 -4.10
CA GLY A 129 -2.73 10.67 -5.04
C GLY A 129 -2.80 11.63 -6.23
N ASN A 130 -3.71 12.60 -6.21
CA ASN A 130 -3.71 13.68 -7.18
C ASN A 130 -2.73 14.78 -6.77
N LEU A 131 -1.88 15.22 -7.70
CA LEU A 131 -1.01 16.37 -7.51
C LEU A 131 -1.68 17.61 -8.09
N VAL A 132 -1.79 18.68 -7.31
CA VAL A 132 -2.54 19.88 -7.70
C VAL A 132 -1.78 21.16 -7.38
N VAL A 133 -1.92 22.17 -8.23
CA VAL A 133 -1.62 23.56 -7.86
C VAL A 133 -2.93 24.22 -7.44
N LYS A 134 -2.96 24.79 -6.24
CA LYS A 134 -4.11 25.51 -5.69
C LYS A 134 -3.78 26.98 -5.51
N SER A 135 -4.76 27.85 -5.76
CA SER A 135 -4.68 29.26 -5.39
C SER A 135 -4.63 29.44 -3.87
N ALA A 136 -4.30 30.66 -3.42
CA ALA A 136 -4.41 31.04 -2.00
C ALA A 136 -5.82 30.83 -1.41
N SER A 137 -6.87 30.88 -2.25
CA SER A 137 -8.27 30.60 -1.88
C SER A 137 -8.67 29.13 -2.01
N ASN A 138 -7.72 28.21 -2.23
CA ASN A 138 -7.90 26.77 -2.40
C ASN A 138 -8.61 26.33 -3.70
N THR A 139 -8.75 27.21 -4.70
CA THR A 139 -9.23 26.82 -6.03
C THR A 139 -8.15 26.02 -6.75
N VAL A 140 -8.49 24.85 -7.28
CA VAL A 140 -7.56 24.05 -8.10
C VAL A 140 -7.35 24.75 -9.44
N LEU A 141 -6.10 25.14 -9.74
CA LEU A 141 -5.70 25.80 -10.97
C LEU A 141 -5.11 24.82 -11.99
N TRP A 142 -4.47 23.76 -11.50
CA TRP A 142 -3.90 22.68 -12.31
C TRP A 142 -3.96 21.35 -11.54
N ALA A 143 -4.08 20.23 -12.26
CA ALA A 143 -4.04 18.89 -11.68
C ALA A 143 -3.35 17.88 -12.60
N SER A 144 -2.63 16.93 -12.01
CA SER A 144 -2.06 15.78 -12.73
C SER A 144 -3.12 14.77 -13.18
N ASN A 145 -4.32 14.81 -12.58
CA ASN A 145 -5.43 13.87 -12.77
C ASN A 145 -5.05 12.41 -12.47
N THR A 146 -4.22 12.22 -11.44
CA THR A 146 -3.66 10.91 -11.05
C THR A 146 -4.30 10.36 -9.78
N SER A 147 -5.55 10.71 -9.48
CA SER A 147 -6.22 10.15 -8.30
C SER A 147 -6.19 8.62 -8.39
N VAL A 148 -5.47 7.99 -7.48
CA VAL A 148 -5.45 6.54 -7.31
C VAL A 148 -6.53 6.17 -6.32
N GLN A 149 -7.21 5.06 -6.59
CA GLN A 149 -7.93 4.39 -5.52
C GLN A 149 -6.86 3.88 -4.53
N PRO A 150 -7.05 4.06 -3.21
CA PRO A 150 -6.25 3.32 -2.24
C PRO A 150 -6.23 1.84 -2.63
N PRO A 151 -5.10 1.12 -2.49
CA PRO A 151 -5.11 -0.32 -2.54
C PRO A 151 -6.24 -0.82 -1.65
N PRO A 152 -7.02 -1.81 -2.07
CA PRO A 152 -8.04 -2.37 -1.19
C PRO A 152 -7.33 -2.86 0.08
N ILE A 153 -7.58 -2.21 1.22
CA ILE A 153 -7.25 -2.79 2.52
C ILE A 153 -8.29 -3.89 2.72
N TYR A 154 -7.83 -5.13 2.69
CA TYR A 154 -8.70 -6.25 3.01
C TYR A 154 -8.84 -6.36 4.52
N SER A 155 -9.93 -7.01 4.94
CA SER A 155 -10.14 -7.28 6.36
C SER A 155 -10.69 -8.67 6.56
N THR A 156 -10.37 -9.22 7.73
CA THR A 156 -10.87 -10.53 8.14
C THR A 156 -12.27 -10.37 8.73
N PRO A 157 -13.29 -11.05 8.19
CA PRO A 157 -14.63 -11.04 8.77
C PRO A 157 -14.65 -11.74 10.13
N SER A 158 -15.58 -11.34 11.00
CA SER A 158 -15.91 -12.10 12.21
C SER A 158 -16.80 -13.32 11.87
N TYR A 159 -16.87 -14.31 12.75
CA TYR A 159 -17.86 -15.39 12.62
C TYR A 159 -19.29 -14.84 12.81
N GLN A 160 -20.11 -14.87 11.76
CA GLN A 160 -21.51 -14.42 11.79
C GLN A 160 -22.46 -15.48 11.23
N PRO A 161 -22.79 -16.53 12.01
CA PRO A 161 -23.63 -17.61 11.52
C PRO A 161 -25.05 -17.16 11.18
N THR A 162 -25.58 -16.11 11.81
CA THR A 162 -26.93 -15.60 11.51
C THR A 162 -27.08 -15.11 10.07
N PHE A 163 -26.04 -14.45 9.53
CA PHE A 163 -26.03 -14.02 8.13
C PHE A 163 -26.05 -15.22 7.18
N TRP A 164 -25.21 -16.23 7.44
CA TRP A 164 -25.03 -17.38 6.55
C TRP A 164 -26.07 -18.49 6.73
N ASN A 165 -26.83 -18.49 7.84
CA ASN A 165 -27.77 -19.53 8.23
C ASN A 165 -29.22 -19.02 8.23
N ASP A 166 -29.60 -18.30 7.18
CA ASP A 166 -30.94 -17.74 7.00
C ASP A 166 -32.02 -18.81 6.72
N GLY A 167 -31.63 -20.08 6.50
CA GLY A 167 -32.54 -21.17 6.12
C GLY A 167 -33.10 -21.07 4.69
N THR A 168 -32.73 -20.02 3.95
CA THR A 168 -33.28 -19.68 2.63
C THR A 168 -32.16 -19.50 1.59
N THR A 169 -32.18 -18.44 0.80
CA THR A 169 -31.29 -18.20 -0.34
C THR A 169 -29.83 -18.15 0.08
N ILE A 170 -29.48 -17.43 1.16
CA ILE A 170 -28.07 -17.28 1.55
C ILE A 170 -27.48 -18.64 1.92
N GLN A 171 -28.18 -19.39 2.78
CA GLN A 171 -27.71 -20.69 3.23
C GLN A 171 -27.71 -21.72 2.09
N ARG A 172 -28.72 -21.74 1.21
CA ARG A 172 -28.85 -22.79 0.18
C ARG A 172 -28.00 -22.56 -1.06
N ASN A 173 -27.69 -21.30 -1.41
CA ASN A 173 -27.02 -20.98 -2.67
C ASN A 173 -25.53 -20.66 -2.52
N ASN A 174 -25.00 -20.64 -1.28
CA ASN A 174 -23.59 -20.37 -1.01
C ASN A 174 -22.95 -21.53 -0.28
N ASN A 175 -21.86 -22.06 -0.84
CA ASN A 175 -21.16 -23.24 -0.34
C ASN A 175 -19.94 -22.88 0.52
N CYS A 176 -19.08 -23.87 0.77
CA CYS A 176 -17.84 -23.68 1.52
C CYS A 176 -16.88 -22.68 0.86
N TYR A 177 -16.83 -22.64 -0.47
CA TYR A 177 -15.96 -21.74 -1.22
C TYR A 177 -16.45 -20.30 -1.16
N ASN A 178 -17.76 -20.07 -1.31
CA ASN A 178 -18.39 -18.77 -1.05
C ASN A 178 -18.09 -18.26 0.36
N TYR A 179 -18.33 -19.12 1.36
CA TYR A 179 -18.13 -18.78 2.77
C TYR A 179 -16.68 -18.43 3.08
N ALA A 180 -15.73 -19.26 2.62
CA ALA A 180 -14.31 -19.07 2.87
C ALA A 180 -13.80 -17.76 2.26
N ASN A 181 -14.25 -17.42 1.05
CA ASN A 181 -13.93 -16.16 0.39
C ASN A 181 -14.75 -14.96 0.89
N ASN A 182 -15.62 -15.17 1.88
CA ASN A 182 -16.59 -14.20 2.37
C ASN A 182 -17.40 -13.53 1.24
N LYS A 183 -17.69 -14.23 0.15
CA LYS A 183 -18.35 -13.66 -1.04
C LYS A 183 -19.63 -14.41 -1.35
N ARG A 184 -20.75 -13.68 -1.32
CA ARG A 184 -22.07 -14.19 -1.65
C ARG A 184 -22.27 -14.07 -3.16
N THR A 185 -22.03 -15.15 -3.89
CA THR A 185 -22.33 -15.18 -5.33
C THR A 185 -23.74 -15.66 -5.61
N ASP A 186 -24.37 -16.37 -4.65
CA ASP A 186 -25.64 -17.08 -4.82
C ASP A 186 -25.66 -18.07 -6.00
N THR A 187 -24.49 -18.56 -6.42
CA THR A 187 -24.31 -19.46 -7.58
C THR A 187 -23.63 -20.79 -7.24
N PHE A 188 -23.35 -21.05 -5.96
CA PHE A 188 -22.60 -22.23 -5.51
C PHE A 188 -21.20 -22.30 -6.12
N ALA A 189 -20.36 -21.32 -5.76
CA ALA A 189 -19.12 -21.03 -6.47
C ALA A 189 -18.14 -22.21 -6.51
N GLN A 190 -17.40 -22.34 -7.60
CA GLN A 190 -16.41 -23.39 -7.82
C GLN A 190 -15.02 -22.79 -8.07
N PRO A 191 -13.95 -23.31 -7.44
CA PRO A 191 -12.59 -22.88 -7.72
C PRO A 191 -12.28 -22.92 -9.22
N GLY A 192 -11.71 -21.84 -9.74
CA GLY A 192 -11.25 -21.70 -11.12
C GLY A 192 -12.34 -21.29 -12.12
N ARG A 193 -13.63 -21.39 -11.75
CA ARG A 193 -14.74 -21.20 -12.70
C ARG A 193 -14.83 -19.76 -13.21
N ALA A 194 -14.45 -18.77 -12.40
CA ALA A 194 -14.41 -17.37 -12.82
C ALA A 194 -13.44 -17.17 -14.00
N HIS A 195 -12.39 -17.99 -14.08
CA HIS A 195 -11.35 -17.92 -15.11
C HIS A 195 -11.33 -19.12 -16.05
N GLY A 196 -12.47 -19.80 -16.21
CA GLY A 196 -12.64 -20.88 -17.19
C GLY A 196 -11.95 -22.20 -16.84
N VAL A 197 -11.37 -22.33 -15.64
CA VAL A 197 -10.78 -23.57 -15.16
C VAL A 197 -11.88 -24.44 -14.57
N SER A 198 -12.27 -25.49 -15.27
CA SER A 198 -13.36 -26.40 -14.88
C SER A 198 -13.12 -27.82 -15.41
N GLY A 199 -13.94 -28.79 -14.98
CA GLY A 199 -13.86 -30.17 -15.48
C GLY A 199 -12.58 -30.92 -15.10
N TYR A 200 -11.81 -30.42 -14.13
CA TYR A 200 -10.58 -31.04 -13.67
C TYR A 200 -10.85 -32.23 -12.74
N ALA A 201 -9.90 -33.16 -12.66
CA ALA A 201 -9.97 -34.30 -11.75
C ALA A 201 -9.96 -33.83 -10.29
N MET A 202 -10.81 -34.43 -9.45
CA MET A 202 -10.94 -34.07 -8.03
C MET A 202 -9.71 -34.51 -7.21
N THR A 203 -8.63 -33.74 -7.31
CA THR A 203 -7.34 -33.99 -6.68
C THR A 203 -6.87 -32.72 -5.97
N GLY A 204 -6.03 -32.87 -4.94
CA GLY A 204 -5.43 -31.73 -4.24
C GLY A 204 -4.77 -30.72 -5.18
N PRO A 205 -3.84 -31.14 -6.06
CA PRO A 205 -3.17 -30.23 -7.00
C PRO A 205 -4.12 -29.53 -7.97
N ALA A 206 -5.15 -30.21 -8.47
CA ALA A 206 -6.09 -29.59 -9.40
C ALA A 206 -6.94 -28.49 -8.74
N VAL A 207 -7.48 -28.75 -7.55
CA VAL A 207 -8.27 -27.75 -6.81
C VAL A 207 -7.38 -26.60 -6.33
N TYR A 208 -6.13 -26.90 -5.94
CA TYR A 208 -5.12 -25.88 -5.61
C TYR A 208 -4.88 -24.93 -6.79
N ASN A 209 -4.61 -25.46 -7.98
CA ASN A 209 -4.33 -24.64 -9.15
C ASN A 209 -5.56 -23.83 -9.59
N ALA A 210 -6.76 -24.40 -9.48
CA ALA A 210 -8.00 -23.70 -9.76
C ALA A 210 -8.23 -22.53 -8.78
N ALA A 211 -7.94 -22.72 -7.50
CA ALA A 211 -7.99 -21.66 -6.49
C ALA A 211 -6.97 -20.54 -6.76
N VAL A 212 -5.75 -20.89 -7.18
CA VAL A 212 -4.73 -19.90 -7.60
C VAL A 212 -5.19 -19.13 -8.83
N ALA A 213 -5.88 -19.78 -9.78
CA ALA A 213 -6.43 -19.11 -10.94
C ALA A 213 -7.46 -18.02 -10.56
N ASP A 214 -8.24 -18.23 -9.50
CA ASP A 214 -9.16 -17.23 -8.91
C ASP A 214 -8.44 -16.15 -8.07
N GLY A 215 -7.11 -16.10 -8.12
CA GLY A 215 -6.30 -15.08 -7.44
C GLY A 215 -6.03 -15.34 -5.96
N LEU A 216 -6.34 -16.55 -5.46
CA LEU A 216 -6.00 -16.92 -4.09
C LEU A 216 -4.50 -17.12 -3.95
N VAL A 217 -3.90 -16.49 -2.93
CA VAL A 217 -2.44 -16.46 -2.76
C VAL A 217 -2.02 -17.56 -1.79
N PRO A 218 -1.25 -18.58 -2.21
CA PRO A 218 -0.79 -19.64 -1.32
C PRO A 218 0.01 -19.10 -0.13
N THR A 219 -0.14 -19.74 1.03
CA THR A 219 0.59 -19.37 2.26
C THR A 219 0.79 -20.57 3.17
N THR A 220 1.41 -20.34 4.33
CA THR A 220 1.66 -21.35 5.37
C THR A 220 0.71 -21.16 6.56
N ALA A 221 0.67 -22.14 7.47
CA ALA A 221 -0.10 -22.04 8.71
C ALA A 221 0.23 -20.77 9.51
N THR A 222 1.50 -20.36 9.53
CA THR A 222 2.02 -19.20 10.26
C THR A 222 2.07 -17.91 9.42
N GLY A 223 1.74 -17.97 8.13
CA GLY A 223 1.76 -16.80 7.26
C GLY A 223 0.80 -15.71 7.73
N THR A 224 1.19 -14.45 7.59
CA THR A 224 0.35 -13.28 7.86
C THR A 224 0.24 -12.41 6.61
N SER A 225 -0.96 -11.91 6.30
CA SER A 225 -1.14 -11.01 5.15
C SER A 225 -0.85 -9.56 5.56
N PRO A 226 0.14 -8.89 4.94
CA PRO A 226 0.37 -7.47 5.20
C PRO A 226 -0.78 -6.57 4.70
N GLU A 227 -1.59 -7.07 3.75
CA GLU A 227 -2.75 -6.37 3.18
C GLU A 227 -4.06 -6.66 3.94
N GLY A 228 -4.02 -7.44 5.03
CA GLY A 228 -5.21 -7.83 5.79
C GLY A 228 -6.09 -8.89 5.12
N LYS A 229 -5.58 -9.61 4.11
CA LYS A 229 -6.32 -10.71 3.47
C LYS A 229 -6.63 -11.81 4.48
N THR A 230 -7.81 -12.40 4.34
CA THR A 230 -8.27 -13.50 5.20
C THR A 230 -7.54 -14.79 4.87
N LYS A 231 -7.14 -15.55 5.90
CA LYS A 231 -6.55 -16.88 5.71
C LYS A 231 -7.65 -17.94 5.59
N ILE A 232 -7.52 -18.80 4.60
CA ILE A 232 -8.42 -19.95 4.35
C ILE A 232 -7.60 -21.22 4.18
N ALA A 233 -8.21 -22.39 4.38
CA ALA A 233 -7.56 -23.68 4.24
C ALA A 233 -8.36 -24.60 3.30
N LEU A 234 -7.66 -25.29 2.41
CA LEU A 234 -8.21 -26.26 1.47
C LEU A 234 -7.95 -27.69 1.94
N VAL A 235 -9.01 -28.49 1.95
CA VAL A 235 -8.96 -29.94 2.16
C VAL A 235 -9.71 -30.66 1.05
N VAL A 236 -9.27 -31.87 0.72
CA VAL A 236 -9.83 -32.64 -0.40
C VAL A 236 -10.10 -34.07 0.06
N ALA A 237 -11.23 -34.61 -0.39
CA ALA A 237 -11.55 -36.02 -0.43
C ALA A 237 -11.25 -36.50 -1.87
N PRO A 238 -10.08 -37.12 -2.12
CA PRO A 238 -9.66 -37.42 -3.48
C PRO A 238 -10.69 -38.24 -4.26
N GLY A 239 -10.99 -37.81 -5.49
CA GLY A 239 -11.99 -38.43 -6.35
C GLY A 239 -13.45 -38.10 -6.00
N VAL A 240 -13.71 -37.39 -4.91
CA VAL A 240 -15.07 -37.15 -4.41
C VAL A 240 -15.41 -35.67 -4.34
N ASP A 241 -14.72 -34.90 -3.48
CA ASP A 241 -15.10 -33.51 -3.20
C ASP A 241 -13.94 -32.70 -2.59
N TYR A 242 -14.12 -31.38 -2.47
CA TYR A 242 -13.24 -30.48 -1.71
C TYR A 242 -14.02 -29.71 -0.65
N HIS A 243 -13.30 -29.16 0.33
CA HIS A 243 -13.91 -28.32 1.35
C HIS A 243 -12.95 -27.23 1.84
N TRP A 244 -13.53 -26.13 2.31
CA TRP A 244 -12.81 -24.92 2.69
C TRP A 244 -13.14 -24.47 4.11
N TYR A 245 -12.11 -24.03 4.83
CA TYR A 245 -12.21 -23.39 6.15
C TYR A 245 -11.74 -21.93 6.05
N ARG A 246 -12.27 -21.06 6.92
CA ARG A 246 -11.89 -19.66 7.08
C ARG A 246 -11.37 -19.42 8.49
N GLN A 247 -10.28 -18.68 8.62
CA GLN A 247 -9.86 -18.14 9.92
C GLN A 247 -10.51 -16.78 10.10
N ASP A 248 -11.44 -16.66 11.05
CA ASP A 248 -12.16 -15.42 11.35
C ASP A 248 -11.30 -14.47 12.21
N ALA A 249 -11.76 -13.24 12.40
CA ALA A 249 -11.01 -12.16 13.07
C ALA A 249 -10.60 -12.47 14.52
N ASP A 250 -11.27 -13.41 15.19
CA ASP A 250 -10.95 -13.90 16.53
C ASP A 250 -9.90 -15.03 16.51
N GLY A 251 -9.39 -15.39 15.33
CA GLY A 251 -8.41 -16.46 15.12
C GLY A 251 -9.02 -17.86 15.01
N ARG A 252 -10.33 -18.01 15.21
CA ARG A 252 -11.02 -19.30 15.16
C ARG A 252 -11.24 -19.76 13.73
N TRP A 253 -11.21 -21.07 13.52
CA TRP A 253 -11.55 -21.67 12.23
C TRP A 253 -13.04 -22.00 12.15
N THR A 254 -13.65 -21.62 11.03
CA THR A 254 -15.07 -21.81 10.74
C THR A 254 -15.26 -22.30 9.31
N HIS A 255 -16.41 -22.91 9.02
CA HIS A 255 -16.71 -23.44 7.70
C HIS A 255 -18.21 -23.58 7.46
N LYS A 256 -18.57 -23.88 6.20
CA LYS A 256 -19.95 -24.14 5.78
C LYS A 256 -19.99 -25.31 4.79
N PRO A 257 -20.29 -26.54 5.23
CA PRO A 257 -20.35 -27.70 4.32
C PRO A 257 -21.53 -27.58 3.35
N GLY A 258 -21.26 -27.33 2.06
CA GLY A 258 -22.29 -27.23 1.02
C GLY A 258 -23.47 -26.33 1.40
N GLN A 259 -24.70 -26.86 1.35
CA GLN A 259 -25.95 -26.16 1.70
C GLN A 259 -26.27 -26.14 3.21
N THR A 260 -25.43 -26.77 4.03
CA THR A 260 -25.65 -26.84 5.48
C THR A 260 -25.29 -25.53 6.16
N ARG A 261 -25.45 -25.49 7.50
CA ARG A 261 -25.19 -24.30 8.31
C ARG A 261 -23.69 -24.01 8.39
N ALA A 262 -23.34 -22.72 8.31
CA ALA A 262 -22.04 -22.22 8.75
C ALA A 262 -21.86 -22.51 10.23
N THR A 263 -20.74 -23.13 10.57
CA THR A 263 -20.42 -23.68 11.88
C THR A 263 -18.94 -23.44 12.21
N ASN A 264 -18.63 -23.53 13.49
CA ASN A 264 -17.30 -23.36 14.04
C ASN A 264 -16.80 -24.63 14.77
N VAL A 265 -17.47 -25.76 14.52
CA VAL A 265 -17.13 -27.09 15.04
C VAL A 265 -16.94 -28.09 13.90
N ASP A 266 -16.10 -29.10 14.13
CA ASP A 266 -15.78 -30.17 13.20
C ASP A 266 -16.84 -31.29 13.16
N ASN A 267 -16.58 -32.39 12.45
CA ASN A 267 -17.53 -33.51 12.34
C ASN A 267 -17.76 -34.28 13.65
N SER A 268 -16.96 -34.03 14.70
CA SER A 268 -17.19 -34.55 16.05
C SER A 268 -17.96 -33.55 16.94
N GLY A 269 -18.31 -32.37 16.43
CA GLY A 269 -18.90 -31.29 17.23
C GLY A 269 -17.87 -30.54 18.09
N VAL A 270 -16.57 -30.69 17.82
CA VAL A 270 -15.50 -30.04 18.56
C VAL A 270 -15.10 -28.74 17.87
N THR A 271 -14.88 -27.69 18.66
CA THR A 271 -14.34 -26.40 18.17
C THR A 271 -13.09 -26.58 17.31
N ILE A 272 -13.06 -26.01 16.11
CA ILE A 272 -11.91 -26.13 15.21
C ILE A 272 -10.82 -25.13 15.63
N SER A 273 -9.72 -25.65 16.17
CA SER A 273 -8.51 -24.88 16.47
C SER A 273 -7.46 -24.97 15.36
N ASN A 274 -7.41 -26.11 14.65
CA ASN A 274 -6.51 -26.35 13.53
C ASN A 274 -7.21 -27.20 12.46
N PRO A 275 -7.37 -26.70 11.22
CA PRO A 275 -8.03 -27.44 10.14
C PRO A 275 -7.21 -28.66 9.65
N GLU A 276 -5.91 -28.75 9.94
CA GLU A 276 -5.10 -29.92 9.58
C GLU A 276 -5.49 -31.16 10.38
N THR A 277 -5.79 -30.98 11.67
CA THR A 277 -6.00 -32.06 12.65
C THR A 277 -7.45 -32.23 13.09
N ALA A 278 -8.36 -31.31 12.73
CA ALA A 278 -9.78 -31.43 13.02
C ALA A 278 -10.40 -32.71 12.42
N ASN A 279 -11.53 -33.17 12.97
CA ASN A 279 -12.29 -34.25 12.34
C ASN A 279 -12.98 -33.73 11.07
N ARG A 280 -12.35 -34.00 9.92
CA ARG A 280 -12.83 -33.59 8.60
C ARG A 280 -13.69 -34.65 7.90
N GLY A 281 -14.01 -35.75 8.58
CA GLY A 281 -14.70 -36.89 7.95
C GLY A 281 -13.96 -37.40 6.71
N MET A 282 -14.63 -37.36 5.55
CA MET A 282 -14.10 -37.87 4.29
C MET A 282 -12.96 -37.03 3.68
N TYR A 283 -12.77 -35.76 4.09
CA TYR A 283 -11.73 -34.89 3.53
C TYR A 283 -10.38 -35.18 4.19
N THR A 284 -9.76 -36.31 3.81
CA THR A 284 -8.54 -36.84 4.42
C THR A 284 -7.27 -36.11 3.99
N LEU A 285 -7.24 -35.52 2.79
CA LEU A 285 -6.07 -34.81 2.27
C LEU A 285 -6.12 -33.34 2.70
N PHE A 286 -5.15 -32.88 3.48
CA PHE A 286 -4.91 -31.45 3.68
C PHE A 286 -4.04 -30.92 2.53
N VAL A 287 -4.47 -29.87 1.83
CA VAL A 287 -3.78 -29.39 0.63
C VAL A 287 -2.94 -28.16 0.91
N GLY A 288 -3.46 -27.18 1.65
CA GLY A 288 -2.70 -25.98 1.96
C GLY A 288 -3.55 -24.81 2.44
N TYR A 289 -2.87 -23.72 2.76
CA TYR A 289 -3.47 -22.45 3.15
C TYR A 289 -3.37 -21.43 2.02
N PHE A 290 -4.31 -20.49 2.00
CA PHE A 290 -4.33 -19.38 1.06
C PHE A 290 -4.77 -18.09 1.77
N PHE A 291 -4.35 -16.96 1.22
CA PHE A 291 -4.96 -15.67 1.47
C PHE A 291 -6.00 -15.36 0.40
N THR A 292 -7.18 -14.93 0.84
CA THR A 292 -8.27 -14.45 -0.01
C THR A 292 -8.53 -12.96 0.23
N PRO A 293 -8.70 -12.15 -0.83
CA PRO A 293 -9.09 -10.75 -0.71
C PRO A 293 -10.53 -10.66 -0.19
N SER A 294 -10.68 -10.32 1.09
CA SER A 294 -11.94 -10.32 1.84
C SER A 294 -12.29 -8.95 2.43
N ASP A 295 -13.49 -8.87 3.01
CA ASP A 295 -14.06 -7.67 3.62
C ASP A 295 -14.59 -8.03 5.01
N ALA A 296 -14.64 -7.08 5.95
CA ALA A 296 -15.21 -7.29 7.28
C ALA A 296 -16.73 -7.53 7.20
N VAL A 297 -17.39 -6.99 6.16
CA VAL A 297 -18.82 -7.18 5.91
C VAL A 297 -19.07 -8.54 5.28
N GLN A 298 -20.01 -9.32 5.83
CA GLN A 298 -20.30 -10.66 5.33
C GLN A 298 -20.81 -10.63 3.87
N GLY A 299 -20.33 -11.58 3.07
CA GLY A 299 -20.75 -11.73 1.68
C GLY A 299 -20.16 -10.70 0.70
N GLN A 300 -19.35 -9.75 1.18
CA GLN A 300 -18.77 -8.65 0.39
C GLN A 300 -17.28 -8.86 0.03
N GLY A 301 -16.77 -10.07 0.19
CA GLY A 301 -15.41 -10.46 -0.20
C GLY A 301 -15.11 -10.12 -1.67
N LYS A 302 -13.84 -9.85 -1.96
CA LYS A 302 -13.39 -9.28 -3.24
C LYS A 302 -12.76 -10.32 -4.17
N ALA A 303 -12.65 -11.58 -3.74
CA ALA A 303 -12.14 -12.66 -4.59
C ALA A 303 -12.99 -12.83 -5.85
N ASP A 304 -12.37 -13.05 -7.00
CA ASP A 304 -13.10 -13.25 -8.26
C ASP A 304 -13.48 -14.74 -8.38
N ILE A 305 -14.65 -15.09 -7.83
CA ILE A 305 -15.17 -16.46 -7.78
C ILE A 305 -16.59 -16.52 -8.36
N ARG A 306 -16.97 -17.67 -8.93
CA ARG A 306 -18.27 -17.86 -9.61
C ARG A 306 -18.89 -19.23 -9.41
#